data_AF-A0AAN7P0E1-F1
#
_entry.id   AF-A0AAN7P0E1-F1
#
_cell.length_a   1.000
_cell.length_b   1.000
_cell.length_c   1.000
_cell.angle_alpha   90.00
_cell.angle_beta   90.00
_cell.angle_gamma   90.00
#
_symmetry.space_group_name_H-M   'P 1'
#
loop_
_entity.id
_entity.type
_entity.pdbx_description
1 polymer ?
#
loop_
_entity_poly.entity_id
_entity_poly.type
_entity_poly.pdbx_seq_one_letter_code
_entity_poly.pdbx_strand_id
1 'polypeptide(L)'
;MELEEQKQYTEISGRRIVDIAHFFMSLKAVQHDGFGCSLFDIDLVGERRKGFVSVFTVKCAMCNKIETISTENSETSRMNINLSAVSYHRHREVSTTRNLTSTSSDNNSHFSTVSPSMFSRDP
;
A
#
# COMPACT_ATOMS: atom_id res chain seq x y z
N MET A 1 15.06 -39.81 -21.35
CA MET A 1 15.40 -39.03 -20.15
C MET A 1 14.40 -37.89 -20.14
N GLU A 2 13.24 -38.13 -19.55
CA GLU A 2 12.21 -37.09 -19.39
C GLU A 2 12.73 -36.12 -18.33
N LEU A 3 12.85 -34.85 -18.71
CA LEU A 3 13.20 -33.77 -17.80
C LEU A 3 11.96 -33.50 -16.98
N GLU A 4 11.92 -34.04 -15.77
CA GLU A 4 10.89 -33.71 -14.78
C GLU A 4 10.94 -32.20 -14.54
N GLU A 5 9.91 -31.48 -14.98
CA GLU A 5 9.71 -30.07 -14.65
C GLU A 5 9.62 -29.93 -13.14
N GLN A 6 10.68 -29.39 -12.53
CA GLN A 6 10.74 -29.06 -11.12
C GLN A 6 9.74 -27.94 -10.82
N LYS A 7 8.52 -28.34 -10.48
CA LYS A 7 7.47 -27.44 -10.02
C LYS A 7 7.84 -26.99 -8.61
N GLN A 8 8.68 -25.96 -8.51
CA GLN A 8 9.00 -25.33 -7.23
C GLN A 8 7.75 -24.61 -6.73
N TYR A 9 6.94 -25.31 -5.94
CA TYR A 9 5.93 -24.67 -5.11
C TYR A 9 6.66 -23.76 -4.14
N THR A 10 6.68 -22.47 -4.43
CA THR A 10 7.12 -21.48 -3.46
C THR A 10 6.09 -21.50 -2.33
N GLU A 11 6.50 -22.05 -1.18
CA GLU A 11 5.67 -22.11 0.01
C GLU A 11 5.16 -20.70 0.34
N ILE A 12 3.85 -20.49 0.21
CA ILE A 12 3.24 -19.20 0.52
C ILE A 12 3.23 -19.04 2.03
N SER A 13 4.06 -18.12 2.52
CA SER A 13 4.23 -17.86 3.95
C SER A 13 4.01 -16.39 4.31
N GLY A 14 3.57 -16.13 5.54
CA GLY A 14 3.37 -14.78 6.11
C GLY A 14 1.95 -14.22 5.93
N ARG A 15 1.76 -12.93 6.26
CA ARG A 15 0.45 -12.24 6.23
C ARG A 15 0.35 -11.28 5.04
N ARG A 16 -0.85 -11.06 4.51
CA ARG A 16 -1.14 -10.11 3.41
C ARG A 16 -2.22 -9.14 3.85
N ILE A 17 -2.12 -7.91 3.37
CA ILE A 17 -3.22 -6.95 3.40
C ILE A 17 -4.05 -7.22 2.16
N VAL A 18 -5.36 -7.39 2.33
CA VAL A 18 -6.27 -7.82 1.27
C VAL A 18 -7.51 -6.95 1.28
N ASP A 19 -7.89 -6.41 0.13
CA ASP A 19 -9.25 -5.94 -0.11
C ASP A 19 -10.15 -7.17 -0.21
N ILE A 20 -10.81 -7.52 0.89
CA ILE A 20 -11.61 -8.74 1.04
C ILE A 20 -12.73 -8.80 -0.01
N ALA A 21 -13.39 -7.67 -0.30
CA ALA A 21 -14.49 -7.66 -1.27
C ALA A 21 -13.98 -7.98 -2.68
N HIS A 22 -12.91 -7.30 -3.10
CA HIS A 22 -12.25 -7.58 -4.38
C HIS A 22 -11.77 -9.04 -4.45
N PHE A 23 -11.07 -9.51 -3.42
CA PHE A 23 -10.46 -10.84 -3.41
C PHE A 23 -11.50 -11.96 -3.55
N PHE A 24 -12.60 -11.91 -2.79
CA PHE A 24 -13.66 -12.92 -2.92
C PHE A 24 -14.42 -12.81 -4.25
N MET A 25 -14.59 -11.60 -4.81
CA MET A 25 -15.14 -11.43 -6.16
C MET A 25 -14.24 -12.07 -7.21
N SER A 26 -12.92 -11.83 -7.14
CA SER A 26 -11.94 -12.45 -8.04
C SER A 26 -11.94 -13.97 -7.90
N LEU A 27 -12.02 -14.52 -6.68
CA LEU A 27 -12.13 -15.98 -6.46
C LEU A 27 -13.38 -16.58 -7.12
N LYS A 28 -14.53 -15.93 -6.98
CA LYS A 28 -15.77 -16.39 -7.63
C LYS A 28 -15.71 -16.29 -9.16
N ALA A 29 -14.97 -15.32 -9.69
CA ALA A 29 -14.78 -15.15 -11.12
C ALA A 29 -13.90 -16.24 -11.74
N VAL A 30 -13.21 -17.06 -10.93
CA VAL A 30 -12.46 -18.25 -11.39
C VAL A 30 -13.41 -19.43 -11.75
N GLN A 31 -14.70 -19.19 -11.84
CA GLN A 31 -15.64 -20.19 -12.33
C GLN A 31 -15.44 -20.43 -13.84
N HIS A 32 -15.24 -21.69 -14.22
CA HIS A 32 -15.00 -22.09 -15.61
C HIS A 32 -16.19 -22.87 -16.17
N ASP A 33 -16.60 -22.50 -17.39
CA ASP A 33 -17.70 -23.17 -18.07
C ASP A 33 -17.31 -24.59 -18.54
N GLY A 34 -18.31 -25.48 -18.64
CA GLY A 34 -18.21 -26.76 -19.34
C GLY A 34 -17.74 -27.96 -18.51
N PHE A 35 -17.06 -27.76 -17.38
CA PHE A 35 -16.49 -28.86 -16.57
C PHE A 35 -17.02 -28.94 -15.14
N GLY A 36 -17.87 -28.01 -14.70
CA GLY A 36 -18.35 -27.97 -13.31
C GLY A 36 -17.24 -27.68 -12.30
N CYS A 37 -16.21 -26.93 -12.70
CA CYS A 37 -15.08 -26.60 -11.83
C CYS A 37 -15.55 -25.85 -10.58
N SER A 38 -14.98 -26.23 -9.43
CA SER A 38 -15.25 -25.61 -8.14
C SER A 38 -13.98 -24.97 -7.56
N LEU A 39 -14.14 -24.23 -6.46
CA LEU A 39 -12.99 -23.68 -5.72
C LEU A 39 -12.06 -24.77 -5.17
N PHE A 40 -12.56 -25.99 -4.95
CA PHE A 40 -11.74 -27.11 -4.46
C PHE A 40 -10.81 -27.66 -5.54
N ASP A 41 -11.10 -27.39 -6.81
CA ASP A 41 -10.30 -27.84 -7.95
C ASP A 41 -9.18 -26.84 -8.29
N ILE A 42 -9.02 -25.77 -7.51
CA ILE A 42 -8.05 -24.71 -7.77
C ILE A 42 -6.77 -24.98 -6.98
N ASP A 43 -5.69 -25.25 -7.72
CA ASP A 43 -4.34 -25.31 -7.17
C ASP A 43 -3.66 -23.96 -7.24
N LEU A 44 -2.99 -23.59 -6.16
CA LEU A 44 -2.12 -22.43 -6.10
C LEU A 44 -0.76 -22.76 -6.73
N VAL A 45 -0.43 -22.08 -7.82
CA VAL A 45 0.83 -22.30 -8.57
C VAL A 45 1.96 -21.43 -8.02
N GLY A 46 1.63 -20.22 -7.56
CA GLY A 46 2.63 -19.34 -6.98
C GLY A 46 2.09 -17.96 -6.63
N GLU A 47 2.98 -17.14 -6.08
CA GLU A 47 2.72 -15.76 -5.68
C GLU A 47 3.81 -14.83 -6.18
N ARG A 48 3.41 -13.70 -6.73
CA ARG A 48 4.29 -12.56 -7.02
C ARG A 48 3.91 -11.38 -6.12
N ARG A 49 4.86 -10.89 -5.33
CA ARG A 49 4.65 -9.72 -4.45
C ARG A 49 5.20 -8.44 -5.06
N LYS A 50 4.46 -7.35 -4.92
CA LYS A 50 4.88 -5.96 -5.24
C LYS A 50 4.54 -5.09 -4.03
N GLY A 51 5.48 -5.02 -3.09
CA GLY A 51 5.25 -4.42 -1.77
C GLY A 51 4.19 -5.21 -0.98
N PHE A 52 3.14 -4.53 -0.53
CA PHE A 52 1.99 -5.09 0.17
C PHE A 52 0.93 -5.71 -0.77
N VAL A 53 1.06 -5.54 -2.09
CA VAL A 53 0.17 -6.17 -3.08
C VAL A 53 0.74 -7.53 -3.47
N SER A 54 -0.10 -8.57 -3.45
CA SER A 54 0.26 -9.91 -3.91
C SER A 54 -0.65 -10.32 -5.07
N VAL A 55 -0.06 -10.97 -6.08
CA VAL A 55 -0.77 -11.57 -7.20
C VAL A 55 -0.52 -13.07 -7.16
N PHE A 56 -1.57 -13.84 -6.93
CA PHE A 56 -1.55 -15.29 -6.91
C PHE A 56 -1.85 -15.82 -8.29
N THR A 57 -1.04 -16.76 -8.77
CA THR A 57 -1.33 -17.54 -9.97
C THR A 57 -1.96 -18.84 -9.54
N VAL A 58 -3.15 -19.13 -10.06
CA VAL A 58 -3.89 -20.35 -9.75
C VAL A 58 -4.15 -21.15 -11.01
N LYS A 59 -4.19 -22.47 -10.88
CA LYS A 59 -4.48 -23.41 -11.96
C LYS A 59 -5.59 -24.34 -11.52
N CYS A 60 -6.63 -24.47 -12.33
CA CYS A 60 -7.66 -25.47 -12.10
C CYS A 60 -7.11 -26.87 -12.48
N ALA A 61 -7.17 -27.82 -11.56
CA ALA A 61 -6.76 -29.21 -11.77
C ALA A 61 -7.67 -29.95 -12.76
N MET A 62 -8.95 -29.56 -12.86
CA MET A 62 -9.94 -30.20 -13.73
C MET A 62 -9.82 -29.75 -15.19
N CYS A 63 -9.87 -28.44 -15.45
CA CYS A 63 -9.87 -27.90 -16.82
C CYS A 63 -8.51 -27.33 -17.26
N ASN A 64 -7.50 -27.34 -16.39
CA ASN A 64 -6.16 -26.80 -16.62
C ASN A 64 -6.07 -25.29 -16.90
N LYS A 65 -7.15 -24.53 -16.77
CA LYS A 65 -7.14 -23.07 -16.95
C LYS A 65 -6.28 -22.40 -15.87
N ILE A 66 -5.50 -21.40 -16.28
CA ILE A 66 -4.62 -20.61 -15.41
C ILE A 66 -5.16 -19.19 -15.32
N GLU A 67 -5.31 -18.69 -14.10
CA GLU A 67 -5.82 -17.35 -13.82
C GLU A 67 -5.00 -16.67 -12.73
N THR A 68 -5.18 -15.35 -12.59
CA THR A 68 -4.49 -14.56 -11.56
C THR A 68 -5.47 -13.84 -10.66
N ILE A 69 -5.15 -13.78 -9.37
CA ILE A 69 -5.97 -13.15 -8.32
C ILE A 69 -5.08 -12.15 -7.58
N SER A 70 -5.48 -10.88 -7.57
CA SER A 70 -4.76 -9.81 -6.86
C SER A 70 -5.39 -9.55 -5.48
N THR A 71 -4.56 -9.25 -4.48
CA THR A 71 -5.04 -8.84 -3.14
C THR A 71 -5.66 -7.45 -3.12
N GLU A 72 -5.46 -6.65 -4.17
CA GLU A 72 -5.98 -5.29 -4.30
C GLU A 72 -6.45 -5.05 -5.74
N ASN A 73 -7.50 -4.25 -5.91
CA ASN A 73 -7.95 -3.78 -7.21
C ASN A 73 -7.03 -2.65 -7.69
N SER A 74 -6.38 -2.79 -8.85
CA SER A 74 -5.54 -1.72 -9.43
C SER A 74 -6.34 -0.52 -9.93
N GLU A 75 -7.62 -0.72 -10.26
CA GLU A 75 -8.50 0.28 -10.87
C GLU A 75 -9.35 1.04 -9.84
N THR A 76 -9.13 0.79 -8.55
CA THR A 76 -9.85 1.52 -7.49
C THR A 76 -9.40 2.98 -7.41
N SER A 77 -10.34 3.88 -7.11
CA SER A 77 -10.03 5.29 -6.80
C SER A 77 -9.40 5.49 -5.43
N ARG A 78 -9.30 4.44 -4.61
CA ARG A 78 -8.63 4.47 -3.31
C ARG A 78 -7.11 4.56 -3.50
N MET A 79 -6.44 5.19 -2.53
CA MET A 79 -4.98 5.24 -2.52
C MET A 79 -4.41 3.82 -2.45
N ASN A 80 -3.47 3.50 -3.33
CA ASN A 80 -2.80 2.20 -3.32
C ASN A 80 -2.15 1.93 -1.96
N ILE A 81 -2.24 0.68 -1.48
CA ILE A 81 -1.71 0.31 -0.16
C ILE A 81 -0.21 0.57 0.00
N ASN A 82 0.59 0.39 -1.06
CA ASN A 82 2.03 0.67 -1.01
C ASN A 82 2.29 2.16 -0.80
N LEU A 83 1.54 3.00 -1.52
CA LEU A 83 1.65 4.45 -1.36
C LEU A 83 1.17 4.90 0.02
N SER A 84 0.11 4.30 0.53
CA SER A 84 -0.43 4.59 1.86
C SER A 84 0.58 4.29 2.98
N ALA A 85 1.32 3.18 2.87
CA ALA A 85 2.35 2.84 3.84
C ALA A 85 3.52 3.83 3.85
N VAL A 86 3.95 4.28 2.65
CA VAL A 86 5.06 5.25 2.52
C VAL A 86 4.63 6.66 2.94
N SER A 87 3.44 7.11 2.54
CA SER A 87 2.94 8.44 2.87
C SER A 87 2.77 8.62 4.37
N TYR A 88 2.27 7.60 5.07
CA TYR A 88 2.18 7.60 6.53
C TYR A 88 3.54 7.82 7.20
N HIS A 89 4.60 7.14 6.73
CA HIS A 89 5.93 7.31 7.29
C HIS A 89 6.46 8.74 7.11
N ARG A 90 6.26 9.33 5.94
CA ARG A 90 6.72 10.70 5.63
C ARG A 90 6.06 11.76 6.52
N HIS A 91 4.79 11.59 6.87
CA HIS A 91 4.09 12.54 7.76
C HIS A 91 4.59 12.49 9.21
N ARG A 92 5.10 11.35 9.70
CA ARG A 92 5.70 11.26 11.04
C ARG A 92 7.03 12.02 11.13
N GLU A 93 7.86 11.96 10.08
CA GLU A 93 9.17 12.63 10.08
C GLU A 93 9.05 14.16 10.06
N VAL A 94 8.10 14.69 9.28
CA VAL A 94 7.82 16.14 9.23
C VAL A 94 7.25 16.65 10.55
N SER A 95 6.43 15.85 11.23
CA SER A 95 5.89 16.22 12.55
C SER A 95 6.97 16.20 13.65
N THR A 96 7.94 15.29 13.55
CA THR A 96 9.02 15.17 14.54
C THR A 96 10.06 16.28 14.39
N THR A 97 10.37 16.69 13.16
CA THR A 97 11.35 17.76 12.88
C THR A 97 10.83 19.16 13.25
N ARG A 98 9.52 19.42 13.19
CA ARG A 98 8.93 20.68 13.66
C ARG A 98 8.98 20.87 15.18
N ASN A 99 9.01 19.79 15.95
CA ASN A 99 9.10 19.85 17.41
C ASN A 99 10.53 20.07 17.93
N LEU A 100 11.56 19.88 17.10
CA LEU A 100 12.96 20.10 17.48
C LEU A 100 13.45 21.53 17.17
N THR A 101 12.75 22.28 16.31
CA THR A 101 13.07 23.68 16.01
C THR A 101 12.34 24.70 16.89
N SER A 102 11.48 24.26 17.82
CA SER A 102 10.67 25.14 18.68
C SER A 102 11.18 25.25 20.13
N THR A 103 12.32 24.66 20.49
CA THR A 103 12.87 24.71 21.87
C THR A 103 14.21 25.42 22.01
N SER A 104 14.70 26.14 21.01
CA SER A 104 15.97 26.86 21.11
C SER A 104 15.90 28.23 20.47
N SER A 105 15.45 29.20 21.27
CA SER A 105 15.99 30.57 21.42
C SER A 105 14.86 31.60 21.55
N ASP A 106 14.52 31.97 22.79
CA ASP A 106 14.01 33.31 23.13
C ASP A 106 14.22 33.56 24.63
N ASN A 107 15.49 33.76 25.01
CA ASN A 107 15.85 34.44 26.24
C ASN A 107 16.66 35.69 25.86
N ASN A 108 15.96 36.79 25.59
CA ASN A 108 16.53 38.09 25.91
C ASN A 108 15.42 39.11 26.19
N SER A 109 15.15 39.29 27.47
CA SER A 109 14.43 40.45 28.00
C SER A 109 15.29 41.70 27.85
N HIS A 110 14.62 42.85 27.60
CA HIS A 110 15.06 44.23 27.84
C HIS A 110 15.41 45.07 26.60
N PHE A 111 14.45 45.84 26.07
CA PHE A 111 14.63 47.27 25.80
C PHE A 111 13.29 47.99 25.54
N SER A 112 13.18 49.21 26.07
CA SER A 112 11.94 49.98 26.29
C SER A 112 11.38 50.67 25.03
N THR A 113 10.07 50.90 25.10
CA THR A 113 9.20 51.70 24.23
C THR A 113 9.67 53.14 23.97
N VAL A 114 9.61 53.61 22.71
CA VAL A 114 9.31 55.00 22.35
C VAL A 114 8.53 55.07 21.03
N SER A 115 7.40 55.78 21.04
CA SER A 115 6.45 55.99 19.94
C SER A 115 6.93 57.02 18.89
N PRO A 116 6.49 56.95 17.62
CA PRO A 116 6.80 57.98 16.62
C PRO A 116 5.66 59.00 16.48
N SER A 117 5.92 60.29 16.74
CA SER A 117 5.09 61.38 16.23
C SER A 117 5.92 62.63 15.99
N MET A 118 6.13 63.01 14.72
CA MET A 118 6.52 64.38 14.36
C MET A 118 5.89 64.75 13.01
N PHE A 119 4.96 65.71 13.06
CA PHE A 119 4.63 66.60 11.95
C PHE A 119 4.52 68.04 12.49
N SER A 120 4.88 68.97 11.61
CA SER A 120 4.71 70.43 11.65
C SER A 120 5.83 71.26 12.30
N ARG A 121 6.61 71.91 11.43
CA ARG A 121 7.36 73.15 11.68
C ARG A 121 6.54 74.30 11.12
N ASP A 122 6.31 75.33 11.92
CA ASP A 122 6.02 76.71 11.49
C ASP A 122 6.84 77.65 12.38
N PRO A 123 7.10 78.88 11.93
CA PRO A 123 6.21 79.98 12.28
C PRO A 123 5.64 80.75 11.09
#